data_AF-T0YFS8-F1
#
_entry.id   AF-T0YFS8-F1
#
_cell.length_a   1.000
_cell.length_b   1.000
_cell.length_c   1.000
_cell.angle_alpha   90.00
_cell.angle_beta   90.00
_cell.angle_gamma   90.00
#
_symmetry.space_group_name_H-M   'P 1'
#
loop_
_entity.id
_entity.type
_entity.pdbx_description
1 polymer ?
#
loop_
_entity_poly.entity_id
_entity_poly.type
_entity_poly.pdbx_seq_one_letter_code
_entity_poly.pdbx_strand_id
1 'polypeptide(L)'
;SAVTSLASMKCIRSPAARHPRWRIAALVLVAALGSAIAAARPDLPPLPTIPALPLPPRMLAPQIGARAAVLLDVNSGQTLLAQNADAAVNPSGLVKLMTAFVLGQAEQQGLLHAGSTVRVPVSAWRVAGSRMFIQPGLPVT
;
A
#
# COMPACT_ATOMS: atom_id res chain seq x y z
N SER A 1 7.03 52.67 -17.80
CA SER A 1 5.66 52.90 -17.28
C SER A 1 5.29 51.67 -16.48
N ALA A 2 5.45 51.64 -15.15
CA ALA A 2 4.45 52.14 -14.19
C ALA A 2 3.08 51.46 -14.48
N VAL A 3 2.42 50.67 -13.62
CA VAL A 3 2.31 50.68 -12.16
C VAL A 3 1.55 49.40 -11.73
N THR A 4 2.07 48.72 -10.71
CA THR A 4 1.37 48.22 -9.50
C THR A 4 0.17 47.24 -9.61
N SER A 5 0.36 46.01 -9.09
CA SER A 5 -0.65 45.33 -8.26
C SER A 5 0.02 44.39 -7.24
N LEU A 6 -0.37 44.57 -5.98
CA LEU A 6 0.25 44.13 -4.74
C LEU A 6 0.32 42.60 -4.60
N ALA A 7 1.53 42.03 -4.63
CA ALA A 7 1.80 40.75 -3.99
C ALA A 7 2.30 41.01 -2.57
N SER A 8 1.51 40.52 -1.62
CA SER A 8 1.66 40.67 -0.18
C SER A 8 3.07 40.30 0.32
N MET A 9 3.88 41.32 0.62
CA MET A 9 5.14 41.20 1.34
C MET A 9 4.85 40.76 2.77
N LYS A 10 4.83 39.45 3.01
CA LYS A 10 5.02 38.91 4.37
C LYS A 10 6.51 39.03 4.71
N CYS A 11 6.85 40.22 5.21
CA CYS A 11 8.11 40.54 5.85
C CYS A 11 8.26 39.65 7.10
N ILE A 12 8.94 38.50 6.97
CA ILE A 12 9.40 37.71 8.12
C ILE A 12 10.84 38.13 8.39
N ARG A 13 10.95 39.16 9.23
CA ARG A 13 12.18 39.65 9.84
C ARG A 13 12.86 38.48 10.59
N SER A 14 14.05 38.08 10.17
CA SER A 14 14.90 37.14 10.91
C SER A 14 15.17 37.70 12.32
N PRO A 15 14.96 36.93 13.41
CA PRO A 15 15.37 37.38 14.72
C PRO A 15 16.89 37.25 14.83
N ALA A 16 17.55 38.39 15.03
CA ALA A 16 18.95 38.46 15.42
C ALA A 16 19.17 37.70 16.74
N ALA A 17 19.64 36.45 16.65
CA ALA A 17 19.96 35.63 17.79
C ALA A 17 21.31 36.08 18.38
N ARG A 18 21.25 36.88 19.45
CA ARG A 18 22.40 37.15 20.33
C ARG A 18 22.73 35.85 21.07
N HIS A 19 23.76 35.12 20.63
CA HIS A 19 24.20 33.89 21.30
C HIS A 19 24.96 34.25 22.60
N PRO A 20 24.49 33.82 23.78
CA PRO A 20 25.21 34.04 25.04
C PRO A 20 26.57 33.32 25.00
N ARG A 21 27.64 34.01 25.41
CA ARG A 21 29.05 33.55 25.36
C ARG A 21 29.28 32.17 25.99
N TRP A 22 28.40 31.75 26.90
CA TRP A 22 28.42 30.42 27.50
C TRP A 22 28.06 29.29 26.51
N ARG A 23 27.28 29.55 25.46
CA ARG A 23 26.96 28.56 24.42
C ARG A 23 28.17 28.21 23.55
N ILE A 24 29.09 29.16 23.33
CA ILE A 24 30.35 28.91 22.61
C ILE A 24 31.30 28.12 23.52
N ALA A 25 31.38 28.47 24.81
CA ALA A 25 32.20 27.73 25.78
C ALA A 25 31.72 26.29 25.98
N ALA A 26 30.40 26.05 26.00
CA ALA A 26 29.82 24.71 26.11
C ALA A 26 30.08 23.83 24.88
N LEU A 27 30.07 24.41 23.67
CA LEU A 27 30.40 23.68 22.43
C LEU A 27 31.88 23.28 22.36
N VAL A 28 32.79 24.11 22.89
CA VAL A 28 34.24 23.78 22.95
C VAL A 28 34.51 22.70 24.00
N LEU A 29 33.79 22.68 25.13
CA LEU A 29 33.96 21.65 26.17
C LEU A 29 33.51 20.26 25.70
N VAL A 30 32.46 20.17 24.87
CA VAL A 30 32.00 18.89 24.29
C VAL A 30 32.94 18.38 23.19
N ALA A 31 33.55 19.27 22.41
CA ALA A 31 34.50 18.88 21.37
C ALA A 31 35.85 18.37 21.93
N ALA A 32 36.29 18.86 23.09
CA ALA A 32 37.57 18.46 23.70
C ALA A 32 37.51 17.11 24.46
N LEU A 33 36.32 16.61 24.80
CA LEU A 33 36.15 15.36 25.56
C LEU A 33 35.88 14.11 24.68
N GLY A 34 35.79 14.27 23.36
CA GLY A 34 35.39 13.20 22.43
C GLY A 34 36.52 12.42 21.75
N SER A 35 37.79 12.81 21.90
CA SER A 35 38.91 12.23 21.15
C SER A 35 39.69 11.19 21.95
N ALA A 36 39.03 10.16 22.47
CA ALA A 36 39.72 9.02 23.10
C ALA A 36 38.91 7.71 23.01
N ILE A 37 38.51 7.31 21.81
CA ILE A 37 38.20 5.89 21.52
C ILE A 37 38.90 5.50 20.22
N ALA A 38 40.22 5.68 20.21
CA ALA A 38 41.08 5.07 19.23
C ALA A 38 41.25 3.58 19.56
N ALA A 39 40.57 2.76 18.76
CA ALA A 39 41.03 1.43 18.33
C ALA A 39 41.34 0.40 19.42
N ALA A 40 40.34 0.00 20.21
CA ALA A 40 40.26 -1.39 20.65
C ALA A 40 39.41 -2.16 19.62
N ARG A 41 40.01 -2.58 18.51
CA ARG A 41 39.39 -3.63 17.68
C ARG A 41 39.57 -4.92 18.49
N PRO A 42 38.51 -5.57 19.00
CA PRO A 42 38.69 -6.93 19.49
C PRO A 42 39.22 -7.75 18.32
N ASP A 43 40.36 -8.43 18.51
CA ASP A 43 40.85 -9.44 17.59
C ASP A 43 39.80 -10.56 17.54
N LEU A 44 38.83 -10.39 16.64
CA LEU A 44 37.82 -11.40 16.38
C LEU A 44 38.55 -12.61 15.79
N PRO A 45 38.35 -13.82 16.33
CA PRO A 45 38.88 -15.02 15.71
C PRO A 45 38.37 -15.09 14.25
N PRO A 46 39.18 -15.61 13.32
CA PRO A 46 38.73 -15.78 11.94
C PRO A 46 37.41 -16.55 11.94
N LEU A 47 36.40 -15.98 11.28
CA LEU A 47 35.09 -16.62 11.15
C LEU A 47 35.29 -18.03 10.59
N PRO A 48 34.61 -19.04 11.13
CA PRO A 48 34.70 -20.38 10.59
C PRO A 48 34.25 -20.36 9.12
N THR A 49 35.12 -20.84 8.22
CA THR A 49 34.79 -21.02 6.81
C THR A 49 33.75 -22.13 6.69
N ILE A 50 32.47 -21.76 6.56
CA ILE A 50 31.40 -22.73 6.32
C ILE A 50 31.57 -23.26 4.90
N PRO A 51 31.73 -24.58 4.69
CA PRO A 51 31.78 -25.15 3.36
C PRO A 51 30.48 -24.84 2.63
N ALA A 52 30.58 -24.28 1.42
CA ALA A 52 29.42 -23.99 0.59
C ALA A 52 28.73 -25.31 0.21
N LEU A 53 27.64 -25.63 0.92
CA LEU A 53 26.75 -26.71 0.55
C LEU A 53 26.11 -26.37 -0.80
N PRO A 54 25.88 -27.37 -1.67
CA PRO A 54 25.10 -27.17 -2.89
C PRO A 54 23.74 -26.58 -2.53
N LEU A 55 23.46 -25.38 -3.02
CA LEU A 55 22.13 -24.79 -2.92
C LEU A 55 21.14 -25.74 -3.60
N PRO A 56 19.97 -26.03 -2.98
CA PRO A 56 18.96 -26.85 -3.63
C PRO A 56 18.56 -26.21 -4.97
N PRO A 57 18.24 -27.01 -6.00
CA PRO A 57 17.80 -26.48 -7.27
C PRO A 57 16.57 -25.59 -7.06
N ARG A 58 16.59 -24.39 -7.64
CA ARG A 58 15.42 -23.51 -7.66
C ARG A 58 14.29 -24.27 -8.36
N MET A 59 13.22 -24.55 -7.64
CA MET A 59 12.02 -25.14 -8.23
C MET A 59 11.49 -24.19 -9.29
N LEU A 60 11.33 -24.68 -10.52
CA LEU A 60 10.72 -23.93 -11.59
C LEU A 60 9.21 -23.79 -11.31
N ALA A 61 8.65 -22.62 -11.59
CA ALA A 61 7.22 -22.40 -11.49
C ALA A 61 6.45 -23.44 -12.36
N PRO A 62 5.36 -24.03 -11.83
CA PRO A 62 4.57 -24.99 -12.58
C PRO A 62 3.90 -24.30 -13.77
N GLN A 63 3.82 -25.01 -14.90
CA GLN A 63 3.07 -24.53 -16.06
C GLN A 63 1.57 -24.74 -15.82
N ILE A 64 0.80 -23.65 -15.90
CA ILE A 64 -0.65 -23.67 -15.74
C ILE A 64 -1.29 -23.64 -17.13
N GLY A 65 -2.26 -24.55 -17.37
CA GLY A 65 -3.06 -24.61 -18.59
C GLY A 65 -4.15 -23.53 -18.66
N ALA A 66 -3.83 -22.29 -18.29
CA ALA A 66 -4.75 -21.15 -18.29
C ALA A 66 -4.29 -20.07 -19.28
N ARG A 67 -5.21 -19.22 -19.74
CA ARG A 67 -4.87 -18.07 -20.60
C ARG A 67 -4.11 -16.99 -19.83
N ALA A 68 -4.52 -16.76 -18.59
CA ALA A 68 -3.89 -15.87 -17.63
C ALA A 68 -4.09 -16.41 -16.21
N ALA A 69 -3.10 -16.25 -15.34
CA ALA A 69 -3.14 -16.70 -13.95
C ALA A 69 -2.24 -15.82 -13.07
N VAL A 70 -2.68 -15.57 -11.83
CA VAL A 70 -1.89 -14.86 -10.82
C VAL A 70 -2.03 -15.61 -9.48
N LEU A 71 -0.91 -15.82 -8.80
CA LEU A 71 -0.88 -16.32 -7.42
C LEU A 71 -0.33 -15.22 -6.53
N LEU A 72 -1.15 -14.78 -5.58
CA LEU A 72 -0.85 -13.70 -4.65
C LEU A 72 -0.83 -14.23 -3.23
N ASP A 73 0.19 -13.88 -2.45
CA ASP A 73 0.13 -14.01 -1.00
C ASP A 73 -0.64 -12.82 -0.40
N VAL A 74 -1.73 -13.10 0.31
CA VAL A 74 -2.66 -12.07 0.82
C VAL A 74 -2.02 -11.23 1.93
N ASN A 75 -1.12 -11.83 2.73
CA ASN A 75 -0.52 -11.14 3.88
C ASN A 75 0.61 -10.19 3.46
N SER A 76 1.49 -10.62 2.56
CA SER A 76 2.62 -9.81 2.09
C SER A 76 2.29 -8.98 0.84
N GLY A 77 1.22 -9.30 0.11
CA GLY A 77 0.95 -8.74 -1.21
C GLY A 77 1.94 -9.19 -2.28
N GLN A 78 2.79 -10.18 -2.00
CA GLN A 78 3.77 -10.68 -2.95
C GLN A 78 3.10 -11.53 -4.02
N THR A 79 3.39 -11.24 -5.29
CA THR A 79 3.02 -12.11 -6.40
C THR A 79 4.04 -13.25 -6.51
N LEU A 80 3.59 -14.48 -6.29
CA LEU A 80 4.41 -15.70 -6.33
C LEU A 80 4.48 -16.28 -7.74
N LEU A 81 3.43 -16.07 -8.54
CA LEU A 81 3.32 -16.53 -9.92
C LEU A 81 2.49 -15.53 -10.72
N ALA A 82 2.96 -15.15 -11.90
CA ALA A 82 2.22 -14.35 -12.84
C ALA A 82 2.38 -14.93 -14.25
N GLN A 83 1.27 -15.24 -14.90
CA GLN A 83 1.20 -15.69 -16.27
C GLN A 83 0.21 -14.79 -17.00
N ASN A 84 0.68 -13.98 -17.95
CA ASN A 84 -0.14 -13.03 -18.71
C ASN A 84 -1.05 -12.14 -17.84
N ALA A 85 -0.54 -11.65 -16.70
CA ALA A 85 -1.33 -10.96 -15.69
C ALA A 85 -2.03 -9.69 -16.23
N ASP A 86 -1.36 -8.93 -17.11
CA ASP A 86 -1.88 -7.68 -17.68
C ASP A 86 -2.65 -7.88 -19.00
N ALA A 87 -2.82 -9.12 -19.46
CA ALA A 87 -3.53 -9.38 -20.69
C ALA A 87 -5.03 -9.09 -20.52
N ALA A 88 -5.62 -8.38 -21.49
CA ALA A 88 -7.06 -8.14 -21.51
C ALA A 88 -7.83 -9.45 -21.75
N VAL A 89 -8.52 -9.94 -20.72
CA VAL A 89 -9.35 -11.15 -20.76
C VAL A 89 -10.80 -10.78 -20.43
N ASN A 90 -11.77 -11.43 -21.09
CA ASN A 90 -13.18 -11.23 -20.74
C ASN A 90 -13.42 -11.72 -19.29
N PRO A 91 -13.83 -10.83 -18.37
CA PRO A 91 -13.97 -11.18 -16.95
C PRO A 91 -15.16 -12.12 -16.68
N SER A 92 -16.09 -12.30 -17.62
CA SER A 92 -17.28 -13.13 -17.45
C SER A 92 -17.98 -12.81 -16.11
N GLY A 93 -18.41 -13.83 -15.35
CA GLY A 93 -19.02 -13.68 -14.04
C GLY A 93 -18.15 -13.02 -12.96
N LEU A 94 -16.82 -12.88 -13.15
CA LEU A 94 -15.94 -12.23 -12.15
C LEU A 94 -16.29 -10.76 -11.94
N VAL A 95 -16.97 -10.11 -12.89
CA VAL A 95 -17.47 -8.73 -12.74
C VAL A 95 -18.40 -8.57 -11.52
N LYS A 96 -19.03 -9.66 -11.07
CA LYS A 96 -19.85 -9.68 -9.84
C LYS A 96 -19.03 -9.35 -8.60
N LEU A 97 -17.72 -9.64 -8.58
CA LEU A 97 -16.84 -9.26 -7.46
C LEU A 97 -16.72 -7.74 -7.35
N MET A 98 -16.61 -7.02 -8.47
CA MET A 98 -16.60 -5.55 -8.45
C MET A 98 -17.95 -4.98 -8.00
N THR A 99 -19.05 -5.62 -8.40
CA THR A 99 -20.39 -5.21 -7.96
C THR A 99 -20.54 -5.38 -6.44
N ALA A 100 -20.11 -6.53 -5.90
CA ALA A 100 -20.10 -6.77 -4.46
C ALA A 100 -19.14 -5.83 -3.71
N PHE A 101 -17.97 -5.52 -4.30
CA PHE A 101 -17.01 -4.60 -3.72
C PHE A 101 -17.59 -3.20 -3.54
N VAL A 102 -18.25 -2.65 -4.57
CA VAL A 102 -18.88 -1.32 -4.48
C VAL A 102 -20.04 -1.31 -3.47
N LEU A 103 -20.84 -2.38 -3.41
CA LEU A 103 -21.89 -2.52 -2.39
C LEU A 103 -21.32 -2.54 -0.97
N GLY A 104 -20.24 -3.29 -0.73
CA GLY A 104 -19.57 -3.31 0.58
C GLY A 104 -18.95 -1.97 0.94
N GLN A 105 -18.39 -1.23 -0.03
CA GLN A 105 -17.93 0.15 0.19
C GLN A 105 -19.09 1.08 0.56
N ALA A 106 -20.23 0.98 -0.11
CA ALA A 106 -21.41 1.78 0.20
C ALA A 106 -21.95 1.46 1.61
N GLU A 107 -21.90 0.21 2.04
CA GLU A 107 -22.26 -0.20 3.41
C GLU A 107 -21.30 0.38 4.44
N GLN A 108 -19.98 0.29 4.22
CA GLN A 108 -18.96 0.88 5.10
C GLN A 108 -19.09 2.40 5.22
N GLN A 109 -19.55 3.07 4.15
CA GLN A 109 -19.81 4.51 4.14
C GLN A 109 -21.17 4.89 4.75
N GLY A 110 -21.98 3.91 5.17
CA GLY A 110 -23.32 4.14 5.73
C GLY A 110 -24.37 4.56 4.70
N LEU A 111 -24.06 4.48 3.40
CA LEU A 111 -25.02 4.76 2.32
C LEU A 111 -26.06 3.64 2.17
N LEU A 112 -25.70 2.43 2.57
CA LEU A 112 -26.56 1.24 2.55
C LEU A 112 -26.43 0.50 3.88
N HIS A 113 -27.48 -0.21 4.29
CA HIS A 113 -27.47 -1.06 5.49
C HIS A 113 -27.85 -2.49 5.08
N ALA A 114 -27.17 -3.50 5.64
CA ALA A 114 -27.49 -4.91 5.35
C ALA A 114 -28.95 -5.30 5.63
N GLY A 115 -29.63 -4.62 6.56
CA GLY A 115 -31.04 -4.84 6.85
C GLY A 115 -32.01 -4.01 6.00
N SER A 116 -31.51 -3.22 5.05
CA SER A 116 -32.37 -2.37 4.21
C SER A 116 -33.14 -3.21 3.20
N THR A 117 -34.44 -2.98 3.10
CA THR A 117 -35.29 -3.72 2.15
C THR A 117 -35.33 -2.99 0.81
N VAL A 118 -35.13 -3.75 -0.27
CA VAL A 118 -35.18 -3.26 -1.64
C VAL A 118 -36.33 -3.94 -2.37
N ARG A 119 -37.14 -3.18 -3.10
CA ARG A 119 -38.16 -3.75 -3.99
C ARG A 119 -37.54 -4.18 -5.30
N VAL A 120 -37.82 -5.40 -5.72
CA VAL A 120 -37.28 -5.95 -6.98
C VAL A 120 -38.09 -5.41 -8.17
N PRO A 121 -37.51 -4.60 -9.08
CA PRO A 121 -38.22 -4.15 -10.26
C PRO A 121 -38.38 -5.30 -11.28
N VAL A 122 -39.44 -5.24 -12.09
CA VAL A 122 -39.70 -6.24 -13.15
C VAL A 122 -38.55 -6.34 -14.15
N SER A 123 -37.82 -5.24 -14.38
CA SER A 123 -36.63 -5.22 -15.23
C SER A 123 -35.52 -6.12 -14.70
N ALA A 124 -35.26 -6.10 -13.39
CA ALA A 124 -34.24 -6.95 -12.75
C ALA A 124 -34.63 -8.44 -12.81
N TRP A 125 -35.91 -8.76 -12.68
CA TRP A 125 -36.42 -10.12 -12.78
C TRP A 125 -36.25 -10.74 -14.19
N ARG A 126 -36.30 -9.93 -15.25
CA ARG A 126 -36.19 -10.39 -16.65
C ARG A 126 -34.76 -10.60 -17.14
N VAL A 127 -33.74 -10.33 -16.32
CA VAL A 127 -32.33 -10.44 -16.73
C VAL A 127 -31.96 -11.92 -16.98
N ALA A 128 -31.24 -12.16 -18.09
CA ALA A 128 -30.76 -13.49 -18.46
C ALA A 128 -29.47 -13.87 -17.71
N GLY A 129 -29.20 -15.18 -17.57
CA GLY A 129 -28.04 -15.72 -16.85
C GLY A 129 -28.37 -16.32 -15.48
N SER A 130 -27.37 -16.44 -14.61
CA SER A 130 -27.55 -16.97 -13.23
C SER A 130 -28.44 -16.04 -12.40
N ARG A 131 -29.49 -16.59 -11.78
CA ARG A 131 -30.51 -15.82 -11.05
C ARG A 131 -30.71 -16.36 -9.62
N MET A 132 -31.16 -15.48 -8.72
CA MET A 132 -31.51 -15.83 -7.33
C MET A 132 -33.00 -16.22 -7.16
N PHE A 133 -33.77 -16.26 -8.25
CA PHE A 133 -35.19 -16.65 -8.26
C PHE A 133 -36.10 -15.83 -7.33
N ILE A 134 -35.77 -14.54 -7.14
CA ILE A 134 -36.58 -13.58 -6.38
C ILE A 134 -37.84 -13.16 -7.14
N GLN A 135 -38.95 -12.93 -6.44
CA GLN A 135 -40.22 -12.53 -7.04
C GLN A 135 -40.28 -11.01 -7.27
N PRO A 136 -40.83 -10.53 -8.40
CA PRO A 136 -40.93 -9.10 -8.67
C PRO A 136 -41.91 -8.42 -7.71
N GLY A 137 -41.57 -7.21 -7.27
CA GLY A 137 -42.41 -6.39 -6.38
C GLY A 137 -42.36 -6.77 -4.90
N LEU A 138 -41.83 -7.94 -4.54
CA LEU A 138 -41.61 -8.30 -3.14
C LEU A 138 -40.35 -7.62 -2.58
N PRO A 139 -40.37 -7.23 -1.29
CA PRO A 139 -39.18 -6.73 -0.61
C PRO A 139 -38.19 -7.88 -0.34
N VAL A 140 -36.91 -7.61 -0.59
CA VAL A 140 -35.78 -8.48 -0.25
C VAL A 140 -34.73 -7.66 0.50
N THR A 141 -33.93 -8.30 1.34
CA THR A 141 -32.81 -7.71 2.08
C THR A 141 -31.50 -8.19 1.49
#